data_AF-A0A1B0G4T5-F1
#
_entry.id   AF-A0A1B0G4T5-F1
#
_cell.length_a   1.000
_cell.length_b   1.000
_cell.length_c   1.000
_cell.angle_alpha   90.00
_cell.angle_beta   90.00
_cell.angle_gamma   90.00
#
_symmetry.space_group_name_H-M   'P 1'
#
loop_
_entity.id
_entity.type
_entity.pdbx_description
1 polymer ?
#
loop_
_entity_poly.entity_id
_entity_poly.type
_entity_poly.pdbx_seq_one_letter_code
_entity_poly.pdbx_strand_id
1 'polypeptide(L)'
;MYSSHTYLKRKTPEPGVNRQEFIAHLIEEYYTTTTNVEAQEQVSANLANFAYDPINWDYLKSAEALKLFVELLQTPNENLQLYGIAGLCNICLDKQSHDFILQKSHLKSIHTLLVKTENLEIALNILTLIYQLLTSLDAGYDKAFILTIEILKKIKFYCQSIKDRRIINISTLILEDFAQRHEFIELKDVATTSSSSSMQ
;
A
#
# COMPACT_ATOMS: atom_id res chain seq x y z
N MET A 1 8.64 17.19 -4.51
CA MET A 1 8.13 18.48 -5.02
C MET A 1 6.76 18.21 -5.60
N TYR A 2 5.71 18.81 -5.04
CA TYR A 2 4.34 18.70 -5.53
C TYR A 2 4.08 19.76 -6.62
N SER A 3 3.29 19.43 -7.65
CA SER A 3 3.02 20.39 -8.71
C SER A 3 1.89 21.32 -8.30
N SER A 4 2.09 22.63 -8.45
CA SER A 4 1.02 23.59 -8.23
C SER A 4 0.03 23.64 -9.40
N HIS A 5 -1.20 24.05 -9.13
CA HIS A 5 -2.22 24.33 -10.17
C HIS A 5 -1.67 25.24 -11.28
N THR A 6 -0.97 26.30 -10.89
CA THR A 6 -0.36 27.26 -11.82
C THR A 6 0.74 26.63 -12.66
N TYR A 7 1.57 25.76 -12.07
CA TYR A 7 2.63 25.05 -12.79
C TYR A 7 2.06 24.10 -13.84
N LEU A 8 1.00 23.35 -13.49
CA LEU A 8 0.37 22.40 -14.38
C LEU A 8 -0.36 23.10 -15.53
N LYS A 9 -1.13 24.16 -15.25
CA LYS A 9 -1.77 24.98 -16.30
C LYS A 9 -0.77 25.49 -17.34
N ARG A 10 0.45 25.84 -16.94
CA ARG A 10 1.51 26.27 -17.86
C ARG A 10 2.08 25.14 -18.72
N LYS A 11 2.05 23.90 -18.23
CA LYS A 11 2.61 22.72 -18.89
C LYS A 11 1.60 21.97 -19.76
N THR A 12 0.30 22.13 -19.52
CA THR A 12 -0.75 21.50 -20.32
C THR A 12 -0.95 22.28 -21.64
N PRO A 13 -0.68 21.69 -22.83
CA PRO A 13 -0.92 22.35 -24.11
C PRO A 13 -2.42 22.52 -24.38
N GLU A 14 -2.85 23.60 -25.05
CA GLU A 14 -4.25 23.72 -25.50
C GLU A 14 -4.59 22.66 -26.57
N PRO A 15 -5.78 22.02 -26.48
CA PRO A 15 -6.96 22.44 -25.72
C PRO A 15 -6.99 22.02 -24.23
N GLY A 16 -5.92 21.44 -23.72
CA GLY A 16 -5.81 21.01 -22.33
C GLY A 16 -6.52 19.68 -22.12
N VAL A 17 -5.81 18.64 -21.70
CA VAL A 17 -6.48 17.42 -21.25
C VAL A 17 -7.13 17.73 -19.91
N ASN A 18 -8.47 17.66 -19.82
CA ASN A 18 -9.17 17.75 -18.55
C ASN A 18 -8.74 16.56 -17.68
N ARG A 19 -7.97 16.84 -16.63
CA ARG A 19 -7.37 15.78 -15.81
C ARG A 19 -8.43 14.92 -15.10
N GLN A 20 -9.52 15.54 -14.67
CA GLN A 20 -10.61 14.81 -14.02
C GLN A 20 -11.22 13.80 -14.99
N GLU A 21 -11.54 14.23 -16.22
CA GLU A 21 -12.06 13.34 -17.27
C GLU A 21 -11.04 12.26 -17.63
N PHE A 22 -9.75 12.60 -17.75
CA PHE A 22 -8.72 11.63 -18.07
C PHE A 22 -8.59 10.54 -17.00
N ILE A 23 -8.59 10.91 -15.71
CA ILE A 23 -8.56 9.93 -14.62
C ILE A 23 -9.82 9.08 -14.63
N ALA A 24 -11.00 9.66 -14.88
CA ALA A 24 -12.25 8.91 -14.99
C ALA A 24 -12.23 7.91 -16.16
N HIS A 25 -11.72 8.32 -17.33
CA HIS A 25 -11.57 7.43 -18.48
C HIS A 25 -10.59 6.29 -18.21
N LEU A 26 -9.50 6.53 -17.47
CA LEU A 26 -8.59 5.46 -17.07
C LEU A 26 -9.31 4.40 -16.21
N ILE A 27 -10.14 4.84 -15.27
CA ILE A 27 -10.93 3.89 -14.45
C ILE A 27 -11.91 3.11 -15.32
N GLU A 28 -12.63 3.78 -16.23
CA GLU A 28 -13.53 3.11 -17.18
C GLU A 28 -12.76 2.10 -18.05
N GLU A 29 -11.63 2.51 -18.63
CA GLU A 29 -10.79 1.68 -19.49
C GLU A 29 -10.33 0.40 -18.78
N TYR A 30 -9.96 0.48 -17.49
CA TYR A 30 -9.60 -0.69 -16.70
C TYR A 30 -10.74 -1.72 -16.66
N TYR A 31 -11.98 -1.27 -16.44
CA TYR A 31 -13.15 -2.13 -16.31
C TYR A 31 -13.74 -2.58 -17.66
N THR A 32 -13.53 -1.84 -18.75
CA THR A 32 -13.99 -2.25 -20.08
C THR A 32 -13.01 -3.21 -20.76
N THR A 33 -11.73 -3.15 -20.41
CA THR A 33 -10.65 -3.89 -21.09
C THR A 33 -10.32 -5.21 -20.36
N THR A 34 -11.34 -5.95 -19.95
CA THR A 34 -11.20 -7.14 -19.07
C THR A 34 -10.41 -8.31 -19.68
N THR A 35 -10.21 -8.32 -21.00
CA THR A 35 -9.48 -9.39 -21.72
C THR A 35 -8.03 -9.03 -22.03
N ASN A 36 -7.59 -7.80 -21.77
CA ASN A 36 -6.23 -7.35 -22.07
C ASN A 36 -5.53 -6.87 -20.79
N VAL A 37 -4.78 -7.80 -20.18
CA VAL A 37 -4.04 -7.60 -18.93
C VAL A 37 -2.95 -6.53 -19.08
N GLU A 38 -2.29 -6.43 -20.23
CA GLU A 38 -1.25 -5.42 -20.46
C GLU A 38 -1.85 -4.00 -20.40
N ALA A 39 -3.02 -3.80 -21.00
CA ALA A 39 -3.74 -2.52 -20.90
C ALA A 39 -4.14 -2.22 -19.45
N GLN A 40 -4.62 -3.22 -18.70
CA GLN A 40 -4.93 -3.07 -17.27
C GLN A 40 -3.68 -2.67 -16.45
N GLU A 41 -2.52 -3.26 -16.74
CA GLU A 41 -1.25 -2.90 -16.10
C GLU A 41 -0.86 -1.46 -16.40
N GLN A 42 -0.92 -1.05 -17.67
CA GLN A 42 -0.58 0.32 -18.09
C GLN A 42 -1.51 1.37 -17.44
N VAL A 43 -2.81 1.10 -17.43
CA VAL A 43 -3.82 1.96 -16.79
C VAL A 43 -3.58 2.06 -15.29
N SER A 44 -3.37 0.92 -14.62
CA SER A 44 -3.11 0.89 -13.17
C SER A 44 -1.83 1.63 -12.80
N ALA A 45 -0.77 1.48 -13.60
CA ALA A 45 0.48 2.20 -13.42
C ALA A 45 0.29 3.72 -13.57
N ASN A 46 -0.49 4.15 -14.57
CA ASN A 46 -0.83 5.56 -14.75
C ASN A 46 -1.56 6.13 -13.54
N LEU A 47 -2.58 5.43 -13.03
CA LEU A 47 -3.33 5.84 -11.85
C LEU A 47 -2.44 5.95 -10.60
N ALA A 48 -1.54 4.98 -10.38
CA ALA A 48 -0.56 5.02 -9.28
C ALA A 48 0.38 6.23 -9.40
N ASN A 49 0.79 6.61 -10.62
CA ASN A 49 1.59 7.81 -10.87
C ASN A 49 0.80 9.10 -10.59
N PHE A 50 -0.48 9.17 -10.95
CA PHE A 50 -1.34 10.32 -10.59
C PHE A 50 -1.45 10.48 -9.07
N ALA A 51 -1.53 9.37 -8.33
CA ALA A 51 -1.67 9.38 -6.87
C ALA A 51 -0.47 10.04 -6.15
N TYR A 52 0.69 10.18 -6.80
CA TYR A 52 1.86 10.82 -6.21
C TYR A 52 1.69 12.33 -5.96
N ASP A 53 0.88 13.02 -6.76
CA ASP A 53 0.70 14.47 -6.65
C ASP A 53 -0.65 14.82 -5.99
N PRO A 54 -0.67 15.51 -4.83
CA PRO A 54 -1.89 15.84 -4.09
C PRO A 54 -2.97 16.58 -4.87
N ILE A 55 -2.57 17.33 -5.90
CA ILE A 55 -3.50 18.01 -6.80
C ILE A 55 -4.45 17.05 -7.54
N ASN A 56 -4.13 15.75 -7.58
CA ASN A 56 -4.94 14.73 -8.25
C ASN A 56 -5.81 13.93 -7.28
N TRP A 57 -5.61 14.05 -5.98
CA TRP A 57 -6.26 13.18 -4.99
C TRP A 57 -7.78 13.29 -5.04
N ASP A 58 -8.34 14.49 -5.14
CA ASP A 58 -9.80 14.67 -5.23
C ASP A 58 -10.37 14.07 -6.52
N TYR A 59 -9.65 14.13 -7.64
CA TYR A 59 -10.06 13.50 -8.89
C TYR A 59 -10.02 11.97 -8.78
N LEU A 60 -8.97 11.41 -8.19
CA LEU A 60 -8.82 9.96 -7.96
C LEU A 60 -9.91 9.43 -7.04
N LYS A 61 -10.21 10.14 -5.95
CA LYS A 61 -11.29 9.77 -5.03
C LYS A 61 -12.65 9.84 -5.71
N SER A 62 -12.91 10.90 -6.48
CA SER A 62 -14.17 11.06 -7.22
C SER A 62 -14.38 9.98 -8.28
N ALA A 63 -13.30 9.45 -8.85
CA ALA A 63 -13.32 8.37 -9.83
C ALA A 63 -13.26 6.96 -9.19
N GLU A 64 -13.40 6.83 -7.86
CA GLU A 64 -13.31 5.55 -7.13
C GLU A 64 -11.96 4.81 -7.26
N ALA A 65 -10.85 5.50 -7.56
CA ALA A 65 -9.55 4.87 -7.75
C ALA A 65 -9.05 4.09 -6.52
N LEU A 66 -9.39 4.53 -5.30
CA LEU A 66 -9.06 3.82 -4.06
C LEU A 66 -9.65 2.40 -4.02
N LYS A 67 -10.89 2.25 -4.49
CA LYS A 67 -11.57 0.96 -4.55
C LYS A 67 -10.87 0.05 -5.56
N LEU A 68 -10.57 0.57 -6.75
CA LEU A 68 -9.79 -0.16 -7.74
C LEU A 68 -8.45 -0.61 -7.16
N PHE A 69 -7.67 0.27 -6.53
CA PHE A 69 -6.38 -0.11 -5.95
C PHE A 69 -6.47 -1.26 -4.94
N VAL A 70 -7.53 -1.32 -4.12
CA VAL A 70 -7.77 -2.44 -3.20
C VAL A 70 -8.14 -3.72 -3.97
N GLU A 71 -8.96 -3.63 -5.02
CA GLU A 71 -9.30 -4.76 -5.90
C GLU A 71 -8.04 -5.36 -6.55
N LEU A 72 -7.10 -4.51 -6.99
CA LEU A 72 -5.83 -4.94 -7.59
C LEU A 72 -4.99 -5.84 -6.65
N LEU A 73 -5.04 -5.61 -5.33
CA LEU A 73 -4.30 -6.42 -4.35
C LEU A 73 -4.74 -7.89 -4.32
N GLN A 74 -5.96 -8.18 -4.78
CA GLN A 74 -6.56 -9.51 -4.75
C GLN A 74 -6.38 -10.27 -6.08
N THR A 75 -5.83 -9.61 -7.10
CA THR A 75 -5.53 -10.24 -8.39
C THR A 75 -4.36 -11.23 -8.27
N PRO A 76 -4.21 -12.20 -9.19
CA PRO A 76 -3.03 -13.06 -9.24
C PRO A 76 -1.81 -12.40 -9.93
N ASN A 77 -1.96 -11.18 -10.45
CA ASN A 77 -0.92 -10.51 -11.23
C ASN A 77 -0.09 -9.58 -10.33
N GLU A 78 1.21 -9.86 -10.21
CA GLU A 78 2.11 -9.08 -9.34
C GLU A 78 2.28 -7.62 -9.79
N ASN A 79 2.25 -7.31 -11.08
CA ASN A 79 2.32 -5.94 -11.56
C ASN A 79 1.09 -5.14 -11.12
N LEU A 80 -0.11 -5.73 -11.28
CA LEU A 80 -1.35 -5.11 -10.79
C LEU A 80 -1.33 -4.93 -9.27
N GLN A 81 -0.92 -5.95 -8.52
CA GLN A 81 -0.75 -5.84 -7.07
C GLN A 81 0.23 -4.71 -6.69
N LEU A 82 1.37 -4.60 -7.38
CA LEU A 82 2.37 -3.57 -7.18
C LEU A 82 1.81 -2.17 -7.43
N TYR A 83 1.10 -1.97 -8.54
CA TYR A 83 0.49 -0.68 -8.85
C TYR A 83 -0.64 -0.31 -7.87
N GLY A 84 -1.43 -1.30 -7.44
CA GLY A 84 -2.44 -1.12 -6.40
C GLY A 84 -1.83 -0.62 -5.10
N ILE A 85 -0.81 -1.31 -4.59
CA ILE A 85 -0.18 -0.90 -3.32
C ILE A 85 0.57 0.43 -3.46
N ALA A 86 1.24 0.67 -4.58
CA ALA A 86 1.92 1.94 -4.83
C ALA A 86 0.92 3.11 -4.87
N GLY A 87 -0.23 2.91 -5.52
CA GLY A 87 -1.32 3.89 -5.54
C GLY A 87 -1.83 4.22 -4.14
N LEU A 88 -2.12 3.21 -3.32
CA LEU A 88 -2.53 3.40 -1.91
C LEU A 88 -1.44 4.11 -1.09
N CYS A 89 -0.18 3.68 -1.24
CA CYS A 89 0.96 4.27 -0.55
C CYS A 89 1.13 5.76 -0.87
N ASN A 90 0.95 6.15 -2.13
CA ASN A 90 1.11 7.52 -2.60
C ASN A 90 0.01 8.48 -2.08
N ILE A 91 -1.22 7.98 -1.90
CA ILE A 91 -2.38 8.80 -1.49
C ILE A 91 -2.71 8.72 0.00
N CYS A 92 -2.09 7.82 0.77
CA CYS A 92 -2.47 7.53 2.16
C CYS A 92 -2.35 8.70 3.15
N LEU A 93 -1.71 9.81 2.78
CA LEU A 93 -1.63 11.02 3.61
C LEU A 93 -2.85 11.94 3.47
N ASP A 94 -3.72 11.72 2.48
CA ASP A 94 -5.05 12.33 2.41
C ASP A 94 -5.95 11.72 3.49
N LYS A 95 -6.63 12.55 4.30
CA LYS A 95 -7.42 12.03 5.44
C LYS A 95 -8.52 11.05 5.02
N GLN A 96 -9.26 11.36 3.96
CA GLN A 96 -10.34 10.49 3.50
C GLN A 96 -9.78 9.14 2.98
N SER A 97 -8.64 9.18 2.30
CA SER A 97 -7.95 8.00 1.80
C SER A 97 -7.34 7.17 2.93
N HIS A 98 -6.76 7.82 3.94
CA HIS A 98 -6.26 7.19 5.17
C HIS A 98 -7.38 6.41 5.89
N ASP A 99 -8.49 7.09 6.16
CA ASP A 99 -9.66 6.49 6.81
C ASP A 99 -10.25 5.33 5.97
N PHE A 100 -10.24 5.45 4.64
CA PHE A 100 -10.65 4.38 3.72
C PHE A 100 -9.72 3.16 3.83
N ILE A 101 -8.40 3.35 3.84
CA ILE A 101 -7.41 2.27 3.93
C ILE A 101 -7.51 1.53 5.27
N LEU A 102 -7.79 2.25 6.36
CA LEU A 102 -7.92 1.68 7.70
C LEU A 102 -9.18 0.82 7.91
N GLN A 103 -10.10 0.79 6.95
CA GLN A 103 -11.24 -0.11 7.04
C GLN A 103 -10.79 -1.57 7.13
N LYS A 104 -11.42 -2.34 8.01
CA LYS A 104 -11.03 -3.72 8.36
C LYS A 104 -10.87 -4.64 7.15
N SER A 105 -11.73 -4.53 6.14
CA SER A 105 -11.66 -5.31 4.90
C SER A 105 -10.43 -4.97 4.05
N HIS A 106 -10.07 -3.69 3.98
CA HIS A 106 -8.95 -3.20 3.19
C HIS A 106 -7.62 -3.52 3.87
N LEU A 107 -7.50 -3.28 5.18
CA LEU A 107 -6.35 -3.73 5.98
C LEU A 107 -6.13 -5.24 5.87
N LYS A 108 -7.19 -6.04 5.92
CA LYS A 108 -7.08 -7.50 5.73
C LYS A 108 -6.50 -7.86 4.36
N SER A 109 -6.87 -7.15 3.30
CA SER A 109 -6.32 -7.38 1.95
C SER A 109 -4.83 -7.05 1.89
N ILE A 110 -4.41 -5.92 2.48
CA ILE A 110 -3.01 -5.51 2.58
C ILE A 110 -2.19 -6.52 3.39
N HIS A 111 -2.69 -6.95 4.55
CA HIS A 111 -2.04 -7.96 5.40
C HIS A 111 -1.87 -9.29 4.67
N THR A 112 -2.93 -9.75 4.00
CA THR A 112 -2.89 -10.99 3.23
C THR A 112 -1.82 -10.94 2.14
N LEU A 113 -1.71 -9.81 1.45
CA LEU A 113 -0.69 -9.62 0.42
C LEU A 113 0.72 -9.61 1.01
N LEU A 114 0.97 -8.89 2.12
CA LEU A 114 2.28 -8.84 2.77
C LEU A 114 2.75 -10.23 3.21
N VAL A 115 1.85 -11.01 3.80
CA VAL A 115 2.18 -12.35 4.29
C VAL A 115 2.55 -13.28 3.13
N LYS A 116 1.84 -13.20 2.01
CA LYS A 116 1.99 -14.10 0.86
C LYS A 116 3.09 -13.70 -0.13
N THR A 117 3.35 -12.41 -0.31
CA THR A 117 4.24 -11.95 -1.38
C THR A 117 5.70 -12.37 -1.14
N GLU A 118 6.35 -12.79 -2.23
CA GLU A 118 7.80 -12.97 -2.34
C GLU A 118 8.46 -11.81 -3.10
N ASN A 119 7.65 -10.96 -3.75
CA ASN A 119 8.10 -9.81 -4.50
C ASN A 119 8.51 -8.67 -3.54
N LEU A 120 9.81 -8.34 -3.56
CA LEU A 120 10.40 -7.37 -2.64
C LEU A 120 9.90 -5.94 -2.88
N GLU A 121 9.52 -5.56 -4.10
CA GLU A 121 8.98 -4.23 -4.36
C GLU A 121 7.55 -4.09 -3.80
N ILE A 122 6.73 -5.13 -3.90
CA ILE A 122 5.41 -5.17 -3.24
C ILE A 122 5.59 -5.06 -1.73
N ALA A 123 6.46 -5.90 -1.14
CA ALA A 123 6.74 -5.86 0.29
C ALA A 123 7.21 -4.47 0.76
N LEU A 124 8.14 -3.85 0.03
CA LEU A 124 8.65 -2.51 0.34
C LEU A 124 7.53 -1.46 0.33
N ASN A 125 6.65 -1.48 -0.67
CA ASN A 125 5.52 -0.55 -0.75
C ASN A 125 4.52 -0.77 0.39
N ILE A 126 4.22 -2.01 0.75
CA ILE A 126 3.33 -2.30 1.89
C ILE A 126 3.95 -1.81 3.20
N LEU A 127 5.23 -2.08 3.45
CA LEU A 127 5.92 -1.63 4.66
C LEU A 127 5.96 -0.11 4.74
N THR A 128 6.17 0.56 3.61
CA THR A 128 6.15 2.03 3.52
C THR A 128 4.75 2.59 3.79
N LEU A 129 3.70 1.95 3.25
CA LEU A 129 2.32 2.29 3.55
C LEU A 129 2.02 2.13 5.05
N ILE A 130 2.39 0.99 5.65
CA ILE A 130 2.21 0.73 7.09
C ILE A 130 2.89 1.83 7.92
N TYR A 131 4.14 2.18 7.60
CA TYR A 131 4.85 3.24 8.31
C TYR A 131 4.10 4.57 8.23
N GLN A 132 3.69 5.01 7.03
CA GLN A 132 2.97 6.28 6.84
C GLN A 132 1.60 6.30 7.55
N LEU A 133 0.86 5.19 7.52
CA LEU A 133 -0.41 5.06 8.23
C LEU A 133 -0.21 5.20 9.75
N LEU A 134 0.83 4.57 10.30
CA LEU A 134 1.17 4.64 11.73
C LEU A 134 1.66 6.03 12.16
N THR A 135 2.49 6.69 11.33
CA THR A 135 2.96 8.06 11.60
C THR A 135 1.82 9.06 11.64
N SER A 136 0.80 8.86 10.80
CA SER A 136 -0.35 9.77 10.67
C SER A 136 -1.59 9.25 11.43
N LEU A 137 -1.40 8.33 12.37
CA LEU A 137 -2.50 7.66 13.06
C LEU A 137 -3.13 8.57 14.13
N ASP A 138 -4.45 8.72 14.09
CA ASP A 138 -5.18 9.44 15.12
C ASP A 138 -4.98 8.78 16.50
N ALA A 139 -4.80 9.58 17.56
CA ALA A 139 -4.43 9.09 18.90
C ALA A 139 -5.43 8.10 19.53
N GLY A 140 -6.68 8.07 19.03
CA GLY A 140 -7.72 7.14 19.48
C GLY A 140 -7.77 5.81 18.73
N TYR A 141 -6.98 5.64 17.66
CA TYR A 141 -6.96 4.41 16.88
C TYR A 141 -5.98 3.40 17.46
N ASP A 142 -6.44 2.16 17.65
CA ASP A 142 -5.59 1.08 18.12
C ASP A 142 -4.69 0.56 16.99
N LYS A 143 -3.40 0.88 17.07
CA LYS A 143 -2.38 0.44 16.11
C LYS A 143 -2.29 -1.09 15.98
N ALA A 144 -2.79 -1.88 16.94
CA ALA A 144 -2.81 -3.34 16.86
C ALA A 144 -3.66 -3.86 15.68
N PHE A 145 -4.60 -3.05 15.16
CA PHE A 145 -5.32 -3.38 13.92
C PHE A 145 -4.44 -3.31 12.68
N ILE A 146 -3.35 -2.53 12.70
CA ILE A 146 -2.36 -2.43 11.61
C ILE A 146 -1.20 -3.39 11.89
N LEU A 147 -0.65 -3.35 13.10
CA LEU A 147 0.45 -4.19 13.55
C LEU A 147 -0.06 -5.43 14.28
N THR A 148 -0.80 -6.28 13.56
CA THR A 148 -1.20 -7.58 14.13
C THR A 148 0.02 -8.46 14.40
N ILE A 149 -0.11 -9.45 15.29
CA ILE A 149 0.98 -10.38 15.62
C ILE A 149 1.56 -11.06 14.38
N GLU A 150 0.70 -11.44 13.41
CA GLU A 150 1.14 -12.05 12.15
C GLU A 150 2.01 -11.10 11.31
N ILE A 151 1.62 -9.83 11.25
CA ILE A 151 2.37 -8.79 10.53
C ILE A 151 3.70 -8.50 11.22
N LEU A 152 3.71 -8.39 12.55
CA LEU A 152 4.94 -8.23 13.33
C LEU A 152 5.91 -9.42 13.12
N LYS A 153 5.40 -10.66 13.03
CA LYS A 153 6.21 -11.84 12.67
C LYS A 153 6.83 -11.71 11.28
N LYS A 154 6.04 -11.30 10.28
CA LYS A 154 6.53 -11.12 8.91
C LYS A 154 7.60 -10.02 8.81
N ILE A 155 7.39 -8.89 9.49
CA ILE A 155 8.36 -7.78 9.55
C ILE A 155 9.67 -8.25 10.21
N LYS A 156 9.57 -8.98 11.33
CA LYS A 156 10.74 -9.55 12.00
C LYS A 156 11.49 -10.56 11.13
N PHE A 157 10.77 -11.40 10.39
CA PHE A 157 11.36 -12.28 9.39
C PHE A 157 12.14 -11.49 8.34
N TYR A 158 11.59 -10.38 7.84
CA TYR A 158 12.28 -9.52 6.89
C TYR A 158 13.58 -8.93 7.44
N CYS A 159 13.63 -8.50 8.70
CA CYS A 159 14.87 -8.04 9.34
C CYS A 159 15.96 -9.12 9.39
N GLN A 160 15.58 -10.39 9.51
CA GLN A 160 16.50 -11.50 9.78
C GLN A 160 16.92 -12.29 8.55
N SER A 161 16.03 -12.37 7.55
CA SER A 161 16.13 -13.36 6.47
C SER A 161 16.26 -12.73 5.07
N ILE A 162 15.94 -11.44 4.90
CA ILE A 162 16.05 -10.75 3.61
C ILE A 162 17.38 -9.99 3.52
N LYS A 163 17.91 -9.82 2.29
CA LYS A 163 19.17 -9.11 2.03
C LYS A 163 18.97 -7.65 1.58
N ASP A 164 17.79 -7.31 1.09
CA ASP A 164 17.49 -5.95 0.63
C ASP A 164 17.51 -4.96 1.80
N ARG A 165 18.46 -4.03 1.76
CA ARG A 165 18.66 -3.02 2.81
C ARG A 165 17.46 -2.10 2.98
N ARG A 166 16.70 -1.79 1.92
CA ARG A 166 15.52 -0.92 2.00
C ARG A 166 14.45 -1.56 2.87
N ILE A 167 14.20 -2.85 2.64
CA ILE A 167 13.25 -3.65 3.43
C ILE A 167 13.72 -3.78 4.87
N ILE A 168 14.99 -4.13 5.10
CA ILE A 168 15.54 -4.25 6.46
C ILE A 168 15.37 -2.93 7.20
N ASN A 169 15.77 -1.81 6.60
CA ASN A 169 15.73 -0.50 7.24
C ASN A 169 14.31 -0.10 7.63
N ILE A 170 13.34 -0.19 6.72
CA ILE A 170 11.97 0.21 7.04
C ILE A 170 11.31 -0.76 8.03
N SER A 171 11.63 -2.05 7.96
CA SER A 171 11.15 -3.04 8.94
C SER A 171 11.67 -2.74 10.34
N THR A 172 12.96 -2.39 10.45
CA THR A 172 13.57 -1.97 11.72
C THR A 172 12.91 -0.71 12.26
N LEU A 173 12.70 0.32 11.41
CA LEU A 173 12.02 1.55 11.81
C LEU A 173 10.62 1.28 12.33
N ILE A 174 9.83 0.42 11.66
CA ILE A 174 8.48 0.07 12.14
C ILE A 174 8.54 -0.57 13.53
N LEU A 175 9.49 -1.49 13.75
CA LEU A 175 9.64 -2.17 15.04
C LEU A 175 10.14 -1.25 16.15
N GLU A 176 11.05 -0.33 15.85
CA GLU A 176 11.62 0.60 16.83
C GLU A 176 10.63 1.72 17.20
N ASP A 177 9.95 2.28 16.21
CA ASP A 177 9.05 3.43 16.40
C ASP A 177 7.67 3.00 16.95
N PHE A 178 7.19 1.81 16.56
CA PHE A 178 5.78 1.44 16.79
C PHE A 178 5.54 0.12 17.52
N ALA A 179 6.47 -0.84 17.57
CA ALA A 179 6.21 -2.08 18.31
C ALA A 179 6.43 -1.90 19.82
N GLN A 180 5.52 -2.43 20.63
CA GLN A 180 5.66 -2.42 22.09
C GLN A 180 6.55 -3.58 22.57
N ARG A 181 7.27 -3.36 23.68
CA ARG A 181 8.17 -4.36 24.28
C ARG A 181 7.51 -5.72 24.57
N HIS A 182 6.22 -5.75 24.92
CA HIS A 182 5.52 -6.98 25.27
C HIS A 182 5.16 -7.84 24.05
N GLU A 183 4.92 -7.22 22.88
CA GLU A 183 4.67 -7.93 21.63
C GLU A 183 5.88 -8.80 21.23
N PHE A 184 7.09 -8.41 21.62
CA PHE A 184 8.30 -9.20 21.42
C PHE A 184 8.42 -10.44 22.31
N ILE A 185 7.68 -10.51 23.42
CA ILE A 185 7.66 -11.65 24.35
C ILE A 185 6.77 -12.76 23.77
N GLU A 186 5.55 -12.42 23.32
CA GLU A 186 4.67 -13.37 22.64
C GLU A 186 5.28 -13.91 21.33
N LEU A 187 6.07 -13.09 20.62
CA LEU A 187 6.84 -13.50 19.45
C LEU A 187 7.95 -14.53 19.78
N LYS A 188 8.46 -14.55 21.01
CA LYS A 188 9.48 -15.53 21.47
C LYS A 188 8.82 -16.83 21.94
N ASP A 189 7.76 -16.74 22.73
CA ASP A 189 7.12 -17.92 23.33
C ASP A 189 6.55 -18.88 22.27
N VAL A 190 5.98 -18.34 21.18
CA VAL A 190 5.46 -19.16 20.06
C VAL A 190 6.58 -19.82 19.24
N ALA A 191 7.74 -19.17 19.09
CA ALA A 191 8.87 -19.74 18.35
C ALA A 191 9.46 -20.96 19.09
N THR A 192 9.54 -20.91 20.42
CA THR A 192 9.96 -22.03 21.27
C THR A 192 9.02 -23.25 21.19
N THR A 193 7.71 -23.03 21.05
CA THR A 193 6.74 -24.13 20.89
C THR A 193 6.76 -24.79 19.51
N SER A 194 7.18 -24.07 18.46
CA SER A 194 7.33 -24.67 17.12
C SER A 194 8.60 -25.53 16.96
N SER A 195 9.65 -25.25 17.73
CA SER A 195 10.90 -26.04 17.71
C SER A 195 10.82 -27.36 18.51
N SER A 196 9.84 -27.50 19.40
CA SER A 196 9.64 -28.73 20.19
C SER A 196 8.73 -29.76 19.51
N SER A 197 8.14 -29.43 18.37
CA SER A 197 7.17 -30.29 17.66
C SER A 197 7.79 -31.15 16.54
N SER A 198 9.09 -31.00 16.26
CA SER A 198 9.82 -31.71 15.19
C SER A 198 10.80 -32.77 15.71
N MET A 199 10.64 -33.22 16.95
CA MET A 199 11.36 -34.37 17.53
C MET A 199 10.36 -35.33 18.19
N GLN A 200 9.43 -35.89 17.42
CA GLN A 200 8.72 -37.14 17.75
C GLN A 200 8.45 -37.91 16.47
#